data_AF-A0A3M1KGH4-F1
#
_entry.id   AF-A0A3M1KGH4-F1
#
_cell.length_a   1.000
_cell.length_b   1.000
_cell.length_c   1.000
_cell.angle_alpha   90.00
_cell.angle_beta   90.00
_cell.angle_gamma   90.00
#
_symmetry.space_group_name_H-M   'P 1'
#
loop_
_entity.id
_entity.type
_entity.pdbx_description
1 polymer ?
#
loop_
_entity_poly.entity_id
_entity_poly.type
_entity_poly.pdbx_seq_one_letter_code
_entity_poly.pdbx_strand_id
1 'polypeptide(L)'
;MQPDIGREAMMRRIVAVSSRLADHVARPPAFRQERWFAGTLVMAALILLLAGIRGAGAVPTGIDVRVLASGAKFIGSSVGGAAVLIRDARTGELLAEGVTAGGTGNTKRIMREAQPRNRVLSTPDAAKFHAVLDIDSPREILVTARGPLGAPQAMAEASTRLWLLPGVDRTAGDGVLLELTGLIVAPVAPAFHSAARTGETVPLETRVMML
;
A
#
# COMPACT_ATOMS: atom_id res chain seq x y z
N MET A 1 46.85 32.41 100.66
CA MET A 1 45.71 32.93 99.85
C MET A 1 45.66 32.11 98.58
N GLN A 2 44.52 31.47 98.36
CA GLN A 2 44.32 30.20 97.65
C GLN A 2 44.45 30.31 96.12
N PRO A 3 45.07 29.33 95.42
CA PRO A 3 45.08 29.29 93.96
C PRO A 3 43.72 28.87 93.37
N ASP A 4 43.34 29.50 92.26
CA ASP A 4 42.10 29.31 91.48
C ASP A 4 42.10 27.94 90.77
N ILE A 5 41.63 26.91 91.48
CA ILE A 5 41.52 25.51 91.01
C ILE A 5 40.30 25.30 90.08
N GLY A 6 39.47 26.32 89.84
CA GLY A 6 38.20 26.17 89.13
C GLY A 6 38.28 26.13 87.60
N ARG A 7 39.29 26.75 86.99
CA ARG A 7 39.33 26.96 85.52
C ARG A 7 40.00 25.83 84.72
N GLU A 8 41.00 25.15 85.27
CA GLU A 8 41.67 24.03 84.57
C GLU A 8 40.83 22.75 84.52
N ALA A 9 40.04 22.47 85.57
CA ALA A 9 39.19 21.27 85.63
C ALA A 9 38.00 21.35 84.63
N MET A 10 37.53 22.56 84.32
CA MET A 10 36.43 22.80 83.38
C MET A 10 36.89 22.68 81.91
N MET A 11 38.10 23.13 81.56
CA MET A 11 38.62 22.98 80.19
C MET A 11 39.00 21.53 79.84
N ARG A 12 39.49 20.73 80.80
CA ARG A 12 39.81 19.31 80.53
C ARG A 12 38.56 18.44 80.31
N ARG A 13 37.38 18.87 80.79
CA ARG A 13 36.11 18.17 80.54
C ARG A 13 35.53 18.41 79.15
N ILE A 14 35.78 19.58 78.54
CA ILE A 14 35.24 19.91 77.21
C ILE A 14 36.00 19.17 76.09
N VAL A 15 37.32 18.99 76.23
CA VAL A 15 38.13 18.27 75.24
C VAL A 15 37.93 16.74 75.30
N ALA A 16 37.61 16.20 76.49
CA ALA A 16 37.40 14.75 76.68
C ALA A 16 36.03 14.23 76.18
N VAL A 17 35.04 15.11 75.98
CA VAL A 17 33.75 14.74 75.36
C VAL A 17 33.81 14.81 73.83
N SER A 18 34.65 15.68 73.26
CA SER A 18 34.81 15.81 71.81
C SER A 18 35.59 14.66 71.14
N SER A 19 36.42 13.92 71.87
CA SER A 19 37.26 12.84 71.33
C SER A 19 36.63 11.45 71.39
N ARG A 20 35.43 11.31 71.99
CA ARG A 20 34.70 10.03 72.07
C ARG A 20 33.50 9.91 71.15
N LEU A 21 33.25 10.93 70.32
CA LEU A 21 32.20 10.94 69.28
C LEU A 21 32.74 10.70 67.87
N ALA A 22 34.06 10.61 67.68
CA ALA A 22 34.69 10.38 66.37
C ALA A 22 34.87 8.90 66.01
N ASP A 23 34.72 7.98 66.97
CA ASP A 23 35.05 6.55 66.78
C ASP A 23 33.84 5.64 66.43
N HIS A 24 32.69 6.20 66.05
CA HIS A 24 31.50 5.41 65.69
C HIS A 24 30.95 5.67 64.27
N VAL A 25 31.75 6.26 63.38
CA VAL A 25 31.42 6.27 61.94
C VAL A 25 31.85 4.92 61.35
N ALA A 26 30.94 3.95 61.42
CA ALA A 26 31.04 2.71 60.68
C ALA A 26 31.22 3.03 59.18
N ARG A 27 32.36 2.65 58.61
CA ARG A 27 32.57 2.68 57.16
C ARG A 27 31.58 1.70 56.53
N PRO A 28 30.73 2.12 55.57
CA PRO A 28 29.86 1.18 54.88
C PRO A 28 30.73 0.15 54.14
N PRO A 29 30.33 -1.14 54.08
CA PRO A 29 31.06 -2.12 53.31
C PRO A 29 31.12 -1.66 51.85
N ALA A 30 32.30 -1.76 51.24
CA ALA A 30 32.50 -1.47 49.82
C ALA A 30 31.58 -2.38 49.00
N PHE A 31 30.43 -1.85 48.61
CA PHE A 31 29.43 -2.55 47.82
C PHE A 31 30.03 -2.73 46.42
N ARG A 32 30.48 -3.95 46.11
CA ARG A 32 31.03 -4.35 44.81
C ARG A 32 29.93 -4.28 43.75
N GLN A 33 29.66 -3.07 43.25
CA GLN A 33 28.61 -2.76 42.29
C GLN A 33 28.90 -3.20 40.84
N GLU A 34 30.15 -3.55 40.51
CA GLU A 34 30.58 -3.72 39.12
C GLU A 34 29.99 -4.94 38.39
N ARG A 35 29.50 -5.95 39.12
CA ARG A 35 28.93 -7.18 38.50
C ARG A 35 27.46 -7.05 38.10
N TRP A 36 26.75 -6.06 38.62
CA TRP A 36 25.32 -5.88 38.33
C TRP A 36 25.11 -5.12 37.03
N PHE A 37 25.95 -4.10 36.76
CA PHE A 37 25.84 -3.28 35.55
C PHE A 37 26.16 -4.04 34.25
N ALA A 38 27.13 -4.95 34.27
CA ALA A 38 27.47 -5.75 33.09
C ALA A 38 26.32 -6.68 32.66
N GLY A 39 25.60 -7.27 33.62
CA GLY A 39 24.43 -8.11 33.35
C GLY A 39 23.26 -7.31 32.78
N THR A 40 23.02 -6.09 33.30
CA THR A 40 21.96 -5.21 32.80
C THR A 40 22.25 -4.71 31.38
N LEU A 41 23.51 -4.41 31.06
CA LEU A 41 23.91 -3.97 29.71
C LEU A 41 23.79 -5.09 28.67
N VAL A 42 24.17 -6.32 29.00
CA VAL A 42 24.00 -7.47 28.11
C VAL A 42 22.51 -7.80 27.92
N MET A 43 21.71 -7.72 28.98
CA MET A 43 20.25 -7.88 28.89
C MET A 43 19.58 -6.79 28.05
N ALA A 44 19.98 -5.52 28.23
CA ALA A 44 19.46 -4.42 27.43
C ALA A 44 19.85 -4.54 25.96
N ALA A 45 21.08 -4.96 25.66
CA ALA A 45 21.54 -5.24 24.31
C ALA A 45 20.77 -6.43 23.68
N LEU A 46 20.48 -7.47 24.46
CA LEU A 46 19.70 -8.62 24.00
C LEU A 46 18.22 -8.25 23.74
N ILE A 47 17.61 -7.43 24.59
CA ILE A 47 16.26 -6.89 24.37
C ILE A 47 16.21 -6.01 23.11
N LEU A 48 17.22 -5.15 22.90
CA LEU A 48 17.33 -4.33 21.68
C LEU A 48 17.54 -5.19 20.42
N LEU A 49 18.30 -6.28 20.52
CA LEU A 49 18.50 -7.23 19.42
C LEU A 49 17.21 -7.98 19.08
N LEU A 50 16.43 -8.39 20.10
CA LEU A 50 15.13 -9.06 19.93
C LEU A 50 14.02 -8.11 19.45
N ALA A 51 14.08 -6.83 19.83
CA ALA A 51 13.11 -5.81 19.39
C ALA A 51 13.28 -5.41 17.91
N GLY A 52 14.45 -5.66 17.32
CA GLY A 52 14.75 -5.38 15.91
C GLY A 52 14.11 -6.35 14.91
N ILE A 53 13.59 -7.48 15.37
CA ILE A 53 12.93 -8.49 14.51
C ILE A 53 11.41 -8.27 14.56
N ARG A 54 10.95 -7.09 14.17
CA ARG A 54 9.58 -6.99 13.66
C ARG A 54 9.64 -7.39 12.20
N GLY A 55 9.33 -8.65 11.91
CA GLY A 55 9.05 -9.07 10.54
C GLY A 55 8.03 -8.08 9.97
N ALA A 56 8.36 -7.45 8.85
CA ALA A 56 7.37 -6.73 8.06
C ALA A 56 6.37 -7.79 7.60
N GLY A 57 5.28 -7.94 8.35
CA GLY A 57 4.17 -8.78 7.93
C GLY A 57 3.59 -8.17 6.66
N ALA A 58 3.17 -9.02 5.73
CA ALA A 58 2.47 -8.56 4.54
C ALA A 58 1.26 -7.69 4.97
N VAL A 59 1.20 -6.46 4.47
CA VAL A 59 0.19 -5.48 4.83
C VAL A 59 -0.87 -5.44 3.74
N PRO A 60 -2.17 -5.61 4.08
CA PRO A 60 -3.26 -5.47 3.13
C PRO A 60 -3.20 -4.10 2.44
N THR A 61 -3.10 -4.13 1.12
CA THR A 61 -2.98 -2.93 0.28
C THR A 61 -4.03 -3.00 -0.84
N GLY A 62 -5.05 -2.16 -0.76
CA GLY A 62 -6.15 -2.14 -1.72
C GLY A 62 -5.75 -1.50 -3.05
N ILE A 63 -6.24 -2.05 -4.15
CA ILE A 63 -6.08 -1.47 -5.49
C ILE A 63 -7.39 -1.58 -6.27
N ASP A 64 -7.82 -0.45 -6.84
CA ASP A 64 -8.89 -0.44 -7.84
C ASP A 64 -8.25 -0.25 -9.22
N VAL A 65 -8.52 -1.16 -10.15
CA VAL A 65 -8.15 -1.04 -11.56
C VAL A 65 -9.39 -0.76 -12.39
N ARG A 66 -9.34 0.29 -13.20
CA ARG A 66 -10.40 0.69 -14.11
C ARG A 66 -9.87 0.74 -15.53
N VAL A 67 -10.76 0.44 -16.48
CA VAL A 67 -10.41 0.42 -17.91
C VAL A 67 -11.38 1.32 -18.65
N LEU A 68 -10.84 2.31 -19.35
CA LEU A 68 -11.56 3.23 -20.21
C LEU A 68 -11.33 2.82 -21.67
N ALA A 69 -12.36 2.90 -22.49
CA ALA A 69 -12.16 2.92 -23.93
C ALA A 69 -11.78 4.33 -24.39
N SER A 70 -10.80 4.40 -25.28
CA SER A 70 -10.23 5.66 -25.71
C SER A 70 -11.26 6.53 -26.42
N GLY A 71 -11.40 7.78 -25.96
CA GLY A 71 -12.44 8.69 -26.42
C GLY A 71 -13.87 8.24 -26.07
N ALA A 72 -14.03 7.29 -25.14
CA ALA A 72 -15.31 6.73 -24.74
C ALA A 72 -15.41 6.54 -23.22
N LYS A 73 -16.07 5.46 -22.76
CA LYS A 73 -16.51 5.24 -21.37
C LYS A 73 -15.77 4.08 -20.70
N PHE A 74 -16.11 3.79 -19.45
CA PHE A 74 -15.59 2.61 -18.76
C PHE A 74 -16.06 1.31 -19.43
N ILE A 75 -15.14 0.38 -19.59
CA ILE A 75 -15.40 -0.98 -20.08
C ILE A 75 -16.04 -1.78 -18.95
N GLY A 76 -17.36 -1.81 -18.96
CA GLY A 76 -18.19 -2.46 -17.96
C GLY A 76 -18.79 -3.79 -18.40
N SER A 77 -19.69 -4.29 -17.56
CA SER A 77 -20.27 -5.64 -17.71
C SER A 77 -21.06 -5.81 -19.01
N SER A 78 -21.58 -4.74 -19.61
CA SER A 78 -22.37 -4.80 -20.86
C SER A 78 -21.58 -5.27 -22.08
N VAL A 79 -20.25 -5.13 -22.07
CA VAL A 79 -19.34 -5.63 -23.11
C VAL A 79 -18.45 -6.77 -22.58
N GLY A 80 -18.85 -7.41 -21.48
CA GLY A 80 -18.12 -8.50 -20.85
C GLY A 80 -16.95 -8.05 -19.96
N GLY A 81 -16.73 -6.75 -19.76
CA GLY A 81 -15.62 -6.22 -18.98
C GLY A 81 -14.26 -6.38 -19.67
N ALA A 82 -13.20 -6.04 -18.93
CA ALA A 82 -11.81 -6.24 -19.32
C ALA A 82 -11.13 -7.14 -18.30
N ALA A 83 -10.39 -8.15 -18.77
CA ALA A 83 -9.51 -8.96 -17.94
C ALA A 83 -8.34 -8.10 -17.45
N VAL A 84 -8.09 -8.12 -16.15
CA VAL A 84 -7.00 -7.41 -15.48
C VAL A 84 -6.05 -8.42 -14.88
N LEU A 85 -4.76 -8.23 -15.13
CA LEU A 85 -3.66 -8.98 -14.52
C LEU A 85 -2.74 -8.01 -13.80
N ILE A 86 -2.44 -8.30 -12.54
CA ILE A 86 -1.47 -7.56 -11.73
C ILE A 86 -0.32 -8.50 -11.41
N ARG A 87 0.88 -8.16 -11.88
CA ARG A 87 2.09 -8.96 -11.65
C ARG A 87 3.15 -8.15 -10.93
N ASP A 88 4.00 -8.81 -10.16
CA ASP A 88 5.29 -8.21 -9.77
C ASP A 88 6.11 -7.98 -11.04
N ALA A 89 6.53 -6.73 -11.26
CA ALA A 89 7.19 -6.33 -12.50
C ALA A 89 8.59 -6.93 -12.65
N ARG A 90 9.21 -7.36 -11.54
CA ARG A 90 10.57 -7.91 -11.51
C ARG A 90 10.57 -9.43 -11.60
N THR A 91 9.68 -10.10 -10.88
CA THR A 91 9.64 -11.58 -10.83
C THR A 91 8.63 -12.18 -11.81
N GLY A 92 7.65 -11.40 -12.28
CA GLY A 92 6.55 -11.90 -13.10
C GLY A 92 5.46 -12.65 -12.31
N GLU A 93 5.62 -12.77 -10.98
CA GLU A 93 4.65 -13.38 -10.07
C GLU A 93 3.28 -12.74 -10.26
N LEU A 94 2.23 -13.56 -10.40
CA LEU A 94 0.86 -13.08 -10.46
C LEU A 94 0.39 -12.74 -9.05
N LEU A 95 0.10 -11.46 -8.81
CA LEU A 95 -0.36 -10.95 -7.52
C LEU A 95 -1.88 -10.94 -7.42
N ALA A 96 -2.58 -10.61 -8.50
CA ALA A 96 -4.03 -10.69 -8.61
C ALA A 96 -4.48 -10.74 -10.07
N GLU A 97 -5.66 -11.31 -10.29
CA GLU A 97 -6.34 -11.29 -11.57
C GLU A 97 -7.86 -11.20 -11.39
N GLY A 98 -8.54 -10.68 -12.41
CA GLY A 98 -9.99 -10.64 -12.43
C GLY A 98 -10.53 -9.90 -13.64
N VAL A 99 -11.80 -9.52 -13.59
CA VAL A 99 -12.50 -8.83 -14.68
C VAL A 99 -13.15 -7.57 -14.13
N THR A 100 -13.14 -6.47 -14.89
CA THR A 100 -13.88 -5.27 -14.52
C THR A 100 -15.39 -5.54 -14.52
N ALA A 101 -16.07 -5.12 -13.46
CA ALA A 101 -17.52 -5.23 -13.35
C ALA A 101 -18.13 -3.90 -12.91
N GLY A 102 -19.33 -3.60 -13.43
CA GLY A 102 -20.04 -2.35 -13.18
C GLY A 102 -20.53 -1.67 -14.46
N GLY A 103 -21.01 -0.44 -14.30
CA GLY A 103 -21.57 0.38 -15.37
C GLY A 103 -20.52 1.13 -16.18
N THR A 104 -20.98 1.81 -17.24
CA THR A 104 -20.12 2.61 -18.13
C THR A 104 -19.78 3.99 -17.54
N GLY A 105 -20.22 4.28 -16.32
CA GLY A 105 -20.03 5.57 -15.65
C GLY A 105 -20.94 6.67 -16.20
N ASN A 106 -20.65 7.92 -15.85
CA ASN A 106 -21.51 9.04 -16.20
C ASN A 106 -21.20 9.59 -17.60
N THR A 107 -22.11 9.35 -18.54
CA THR A 107 -21.98 9.81 -19.94
C THR A 107 -21.75 11.33 -20.07
N LYS A 108 -22.47 12.17 -19.29
CA LYS A 108 -22.32 13.62 -19.39
C LYS A 108 -20.93 14.05 -18.94
N ARG A 109 -20.51 13.53 -17.78
CA ARG A 109 -19.19 13.80 -17.20
C ARG A 109 -18.07 13.39 -18.12
N ILE A 110 -18.18 12.23 -18.76
CA ILE A 110 -17.09 11.65 -19.56
C ILE A 110 -17.05 12.28 -20.97
N MET A 111 -18.20 12.43 -21.63
CA MET A 111 -18.26 12.72 -23.08
C MET A 111 -18.61 14.17 -23.43
N ARG A 112 -19.26 14.93 -22.54
CA ARG A 112 -19.85 16.23 -22.90
C ARG A 112 -19.19 17.41 -22.21
N GLU A 113 -18.58 17.18 -21.05
CA GLU A 113 -17.93 18.22 -20.27
C GLU A 113 -16.45 18.32 -20.64
N ALA A 114 -15.91 19.54 -20.64
CA ALA A 114 -14.47 19.73 -20.77
C ALA A 114 -13.73 19.01 -19.63
N GLN A 115 -12.70 18.25 -19.97
CA GLN A 115 -11.91 17.47 -19.01
C GLN A 115 -10.62 18.23 -18.66
N PRO A 116 -10.56 18.92 -17.51
CA PRO A 116 -9.26 19.35 -17.00
C PRO A 116 -8.41 18.12 -16.67
N ARG A 117 -7.09 18.24 -16.82
CA ARG A 117 -6.17 17.18 -16.44
C ARG A 117 -6.42 16.79 -14.97
N ASN A 118 -6.39 15.50 -14.68
CA ASN A 118 -6.56 14.90 -13.35
C ASN A 118 -7.98 14.96 -12.74
N ARG A 119 -9.02 15.23 -13.52
CA ARG A 119 -10.40 15.08 -13.04
C ARG A 119 -10.71 13.60 -12.82
N VAL A 120 -11.29 13.27 -11.66
CA VAL A 120 -11.82 11.94 -11.37
C VAL A 120 -13.02 11.67 -12.28
N LEU A 121 -12.90 10.66 -13.14
CA LEU A 121 -13.93 10.29 -14.12
C LEU A 121 -14.95 9.31 -13.54
N SER A 122 -14.52 8.46 -12.62
CA SER A 122 -15.32 7.40 -12.05
C SER A 122 -16.51 7.92 -11.22
N THR A 123 -17.54 7.10 -11.22
CA THR A 123 -18.68 7.16 -10.30
C THR A 123 -18.69 5.88 -9.45
N PRO A 124 -19.43 5.82 -8.33
CA PRO A 124 -19.46 4.63 -7.48
C PRO A 124 -19.87 3.34 -8.21
N ASP A 125 -20.69 3.46 -9.25
CA ASP A 125 -21.17 2.38 -10.11
C ASP A 125 -20.27 2.11 -11.34
N ALA A 126 -19.26 2.93 -11.60
CA ALA A 126 -18.37 2.76 -12.75
C ALA A 126 -17.56 1.48 -12.63
N ALA A 127 -17.36 0.81 -13.76
CA ALA A 127 -16.74 -0.49 -13.80
C ALA A 127 -15.31 -0.49 -13.23
N LYS A 128 -15.03 -1.47 -12.37
CA LYS A 128 -13.71 -1.67 -11.76
C LYS A 128 -13.44 -3.13 -11.47
N PHE A 129 -12.16 -3.46 -11.36
CA PHE A 129 -11.66 -4.65 -10.68
C PHE A 129 -11.04 -4.19 -9.35
N HIS A 130 -11.46 -4.79 -8.24
CA HIS A 130 -10.92 -4.49 -6.91
C HIS A 130 -10.13 -5.70 -6.41
N ALA A 131 -8.93 -5.45 -5.90
CA ALA A 131 -8.12 -6.45 -5.24
C ALA A 131 -7.48 -5.88 -3.97
N VAL A 132 -7.14 -6.77 -3.04
CA VAL A 132 -6.33 -6.47 -1.86
C VAL A 132 -5.08 -7.33 -1.97
N LEU A 133 -3.92 -6.68 -1.98
CA LEU A 133 -2.62 -7.33 -2.10
C LEU A 133 -1.91 -7.26 -0.76
N ASP A 134 -1.58 -8.41 -0.19
CA ASP A 134 -0.77 -8.47 1.02
C ASP A 134 0.70 -8.33 0.63
N ILE A 135 1.27 -7.14 0.81
CA ILE A 135 2.67 -6.83 0.47
C ILE A 135 3.46 -6.37 1.68
N ASP A 136 4.65 -6.92 1.85
CA ASP A 136 5.57 -6.72 2.98
C ASP A 136 6.66 -5.68 2.70
N SER A 137 6.92 -5.40 1.43
CA SER A 137 7.85 -4.37 0.96
C SER A 137 7.26 -3.60 -0.22
N PRO A 138 7.80 -2.41 -0.56
CA PRO A 138 7.48 -1.76 -1.82
C PRO A 138 7.68 -2.72 -3.01
N ARG A 139 6.68 -2.80 -3.89
CA ARG A 139 6.75 -3.63 -5.10
C ARG A 139 6.39 -2.80 -6.32
N GLU A 140 7.21 -2.88 -7.36
CA GLU A 140 6.83 -2.41 -8.68
C GLU A 140 5.92 -3.46 -9.30
N ILE A 141 4.74 -3.04 -9.74
CA ILE A 141 3.76 -3.92 -10.35
C ILE A 141 3.54 -3.56 -11.83
N LEU A 142 3.29 -4.58 -12.64
CA LEU A 142 2.78 -4.46 -14.00
C LEU A 142 1.28 -4.75 -13.97
N VAL A 143 0.47 -3.74 -14.25
CA VAL A 143 -0.98 -3.88 -14.43
C VAL A 143 -1.25 -3.97 -15.92
N THR A 144 -1.88 -5.05 -16.37
CA THR A 144 -2.27 -5.27 -17.77
C THR A 144 -3.77 -5.42 -17.85
N ALA A 145 -4.40 -4.73 -18.80
CA ALA A 145 -5.82 -4.86 -19.10
C ALA A 145 -6.01 -5.36 -20.53
N ARG A 146 -6.88 -6.36 -20.71
CA ARG A 146 -7.28 -6.93 -22.00
C ARG A 146 -8.78 -6.93 -22.13
N GLY A 147 -9.32 -6.31 -23.17
CA GLY A 147 -10.77 -6.29 -23.37
C GLY A 147 -11.20 -5.56 -24.64
N PRO A 148 -12.52 -5.52 -24.91
CA PRO A 148 -13.59 -6.11 -24.11
C PRO A 148 -13.70 -7.63 -24.31
N LEU A 149 -14.02 -8.38 -23.25
CA LEU A 149 -14.13 -9.84 -23.32
C LEU A 149 -15.36 -10.33 -24.12
N GLY A 150 -16.40 -9.50 -24.21
CA GLY A 150 -17.62 -9.80 -24.98
C GLY A 150 -17.49 -9.59 -26.49
N ALA A 151 -16.37 -9.02 -26.97
CA ALA A 151 -16.06 -8.90 -28.39
C ALA A 151 -14.58 -9.24 -28.65
N PRO A 152 -14.18 -10.52 -28.57
CA PRO A 152 -12.78 -10.95 -28.70
C PRO A 152 -12.10 -10.49 -30.00
N GLN A 153 -12.86 -10.32 -31.08
CA GLN A 153 -12.38 -9.80 -32.36
C GLN A 153 -11.91 -8.35 -32.33
N ALA A 154 -12.31 -7.60 -31.29
CA ALA A 154 -11.95 -6.19 -31.07
C ALA A 154 -11.06 -6.03 -29.82
N MET A 155 -10.50 -7.12 -29.31
CA MET A 155 -9.72 -7.10 -28.07
C MET A 155 -8.44 -6.28 -28.23
N ALA A 156 -8.29 -5.29 -27.35
CA ALA A 156 -7.09 -4.47 -27.21
C ALA A 156 -6.41 -4.77 -25.87
N GLU A 157 -5.15 -4.37 -25.76
CA GLU A 157 -4.35 -4.50 -24.55
C GLU A 157 -3.66 -3.18 -24.22
N ALA A 158 -3.64 -2.83 -22.94
CA ALA A 158 -2.81 -1.78 -22.40
C ALA A 158 -2.16 -2.25 -21.11
N SER A 159 -0.99 -1.69 -20.80
CA SER A 159 -0.32 -1.96 -19.53
C SER A 159 0.33 -0.71 -18.97
N THR A 160 0.50 -0.69 -17.65
CA THR A 160 1.23 0.35 -16.94
C THR A 160 2.05 -0.24 -15.80
N ARG A 161 3.14 0.43 -15.45
CA ARG A 161 3.98 0.08 -14.29
C ARG A 161 3.86 1.15 -13.23
N LEU A 162 3.75 0.73 -11.97
CA LEU A 162 3.72 1.63 -10.83
C LEU A 162 4.22 0.96 -9.56
N TRP A 163 4.59 1.77 -8.59
CA TRP A 163 4.96 1.31 -7.26
C TRP A 163 3.76 1.23 -6.32
N LEU A 164 3.60 0.07 -5.69
CA LEU A 164 2.77 -0.10 -4.50
C LEU A 164 3.64 -0.05 -3.25
N LEU A 165 3.12 0.63 -2.23
CA LEU A 165 3.74 0.73 -0.91
C LEU A 165 2.84 -0.01 0.09
N PRO A 166 3.39 -0.82 1.00
CA PRO A 166 2.61 -1.53 2.02
C PRO A 166 1.69 -0.62 2.81
N GLY A 167 0.39 -0.94 2.83
CA GLY A 167 -0.65 -0.21 3.56
C GLY A 167 -1.08 1.12 2.92
N VAL A 168 -0.61 1.44 1.70
CA VAL A 168 -1.02 2.64 0.95
C VAL A 168 -1.95 2.24 -0.19
N ASP A 169 -3.25 2.41 0.05
CA ASP A 169 -4.28 2.07 -0.92
C ASP A 169 -4.19 2.88 -2.22
N ARG A 170 -4.47 2.21 -3.33
CA ARG A 170 -4.67 2.76 -4.68
C ARG A 170 -6.14 2.67 -5.10
N THR A 171 -7.03 3.05 -4.19
CA THR A 171 -8.50 3.01 -4.39
C THR A 171 -9.13 4.40 -4.51
N ALA A 172 -8.41 5.46 -4.11
CA ALA A 172 -8.89 6.83 -4.19
C ALA A 172 -8.99 7.34 -5.64
N GLY A 173 -9.98 8.19 -5.92
CA GLY A 173 -10.23 8.74 -7.25
C GLY A 173 -10.52 7.63 -8.27
N ASP A 174 -9.80 7.63 -9.39
CA ASP A 174 -9.94 6.60 -10.43
C ASP A 174 -9.11 5.33 -10.16
N GLY A 175 -8.30 5.29 -9.09
CA GLY A 175 -7.36 4.20 -8.84
C GLY A 175 -6.29 4.11 -9.94
N VAL A 176 -6.06 2.91 -10.47
CA VAL A 176 -5.25 2.70 -11.68
C VAL A 176 -6.15 2.70 -12.90
N LEU A 177 -6.00 3.69 -13.77
CA LEU A 177 -6.77 3.81 -15.00
C LEU A 177 -5.92 3.38 -16.20
N LEU A 178 -6.40 2.39 -16.96
CA LEU A 178 -5.84 2.01 -18.26
C LEU A 178 -6.80 2.41 -19.37
N GLU A 179 -6.26 2.81 -20.52
CA GLU A 179 -7.04 3.20 -21.69
C GLU A 179 -6.80 2.21 -22.82
N LEU A 180 -7.87 1.63 -23.36
CA LEU A 180 -7.84 0.74 -24.52
C LEU A 180 -8.33 1.49 -25.76
N THR A 181 -7.52 1.50 -26.81
CA THR A 181 -7.88 2.11 -28.09
C THR A 181 -8.35 1.06 -29.07
N GLY A 182 -9.48 1.29 -29.74
CA GLY A 182 -10.00 0.39 -30.77
C GLY A 182 -11.45 0.65 -31.11
N LEU A 183 -12.00 -0.19 -31.99
CA LEU A 183 -13.40 -0.18 -32.41
C LEU A 183 -13.94 -1.61 -32.40
N ILE A 184 -15.17 -1.78 -31.93
CA ILE A 184 -15.92 -3.03 -32.12
C ILE A 184 -16.65 -2.94 -33.46
N VAL A 185 -16.28 -3.81 -34.40
CA VAL A 185 -16.96 -3.96 -35.69
C VAL A 185 -17.73 -5.28 -35.67
N ALA A 186 -19.06 -5.19 -35.73
CA ALA A 186 -19.95 -6.35 -35.74
C ALA A 186 -20.65 -6.46 -37.11
N PRO A 187 -20.53 -7.59 -37.83
CA PRO A 187 -21.28 -7.80 -39.06
C PRO A 187 -22.78 -7.88 -38.76
N VAL A 188 -23.58 -7.21 -39.58
CA VAL A 188 -25.05 -7.18 -39.51
C VAL A 188 -25.63 -7.90 -40.73
N ALA A 189 -25.06 -7.65 -41.91
CA ALA A 189 -25.44 -8.31 -43.16
C ALA A 189 -24.20 -8.69 -43.99
N PRO A 190 -24.26 -9.80 -44.76
CA PRO A 190 -25.38 -10.75 -44.84
C PRO A 190 -25.51 -11.60 -43.58
N ALA A 191 -26.68 -12.21 -43.38
CA ALA A 191 -26.89 -13.12 -42.25
C ALA A 191 -25.94 -14.32 -42.35
N PHE A 192 -25.62 -14.93 -41.21
CA PHE A 192 -24.84 -16.17 -41.20
C PHE A 192 -25.54 -17.23 -42.08
N HIS A 193 -24.75 -18.00 -42.83
CA HIS A 193 -25.22 -19.03 -43.76
C HIS A 193 -26.01 -18.50 -44.98
N SER A 194 -25.91 -17.20 -45.29
CA SER A 194 -26.40 -16.72 -46.58
C SER A 194 -25.50 -17.23 -47.70
N ALA A 195 -26.10 -17.87 -48.71
CA ALA A 195 -25.40 -18.22 -49.94
C ALA A 195 -25.37 -16.99 -50.86
N ALA A 196 -24.25 -16.79 -51.55
CA ALA A 196 -24.12 -15.81 -52.62
C ALA A 196 -23.60 -16.52 -53.87
N ARG A 197 -24.08 -16.13 -55.05
CA ARG A 197 -23.60 -16.67 -56.33
C ARG A 197 -22.39 -15.89 -56.82
N THR A 198 -21.56 -16.54 -57.63
CA THR A 198 -20.46 -15.86 -58.31
C THR A 198 -21.03 -14.78 -59.24
N GLY A 199 -20.56 -13.53 -59.07
CA GLY A 199 -21.05 -12.37 -59.81
C GLY A 199 -22.25 -11.65 -59.17
N GLU A 200 -22.76 -12.14 -58.04
CA GLU A 200 -23.82 -11.48 -57.28
C GLU A 200 -23.24 -10.37 -56.39
N THR A 201 -23.85 -9.18 -56.44
CA THR A 201 -23.51 -8.08 -55.52
C THR A 201 -24.18 -8.31 -54.18
N VAL A 202 -23.37 -8.52 -53.13
CA VAL A 202 -23.87 -8.74 -51.76
C VAL A 202 -23.72 -7.45 -50.96
N PRO A 203 -24.83 -6.89 -50.40
CA PRO A 203 -24.73 -5.73 -49.52
C PRO A 203 -24.07 -6.14 -48.19
N LEU A 204 -23.07 -5.37 -47.77
CA LEU A 204 -22.41 -5.53 -46.49
C LEU A 204 -22.88 -4.44 -45.54
N GLU A 205 -23.35 -4.85 -44.36
CA GLU A 205 -23.73 -3.93 -43.30
C GLU A 205 -22.98 -4.30 -42.03
N THR A 206 -22.45 -3.29 -41.34
CA THR A 206 -21.72 -3.48 -40.09
C THR A 206 -22.15 -2.43 -39.08
N ARG A 207 -22.14 -2.81 -37.81
CA ARG A 207 -22.27 -1.89 -36.68
C ARG A 207 -20.88 -1.60 -36.15
N VAL A 208 -20.52 -0.32 -36.11
CA VAL A 208 -19.26 0.14 -35.54
C VAL A 208 -19.54 0.88 -34.24
N MET A 209 -18.86 0.47 -33.18
CA MET A 209 -18.92 1.09 -31.86
C MET A 209 -17.51 1.39 -31.39
N MET A 210 -17.34 2.46 -30.60
CA MET A 210 -16.14 2.61 -29.78
C MET A 210 -16.04 1.42 -28.84
N LEU A 211 -14.80 1.07 -28.51
CA LEU A 211 -14.48 -0.02 -27.59
C LEU A 211 -15.19 0.15 -26.22
#